data_AF-A0A1H7KFF8-F1
#
_entry.id   AF-A0A1H7KFF8-F1
#
_cell.length_a   1.000
_cell.length_b   1.000
_cell.length_c   1.000
_cell.angle_alpha   90.00
_cell.angle_beta   90.00
_cell.angle_gamma   90.00
#
_symmetry.space_group_name_H-M   'P 1'
#
loop_
_entity.id
_entity.type
_entity.pdbx_description
1 polymer ?
#
loop_
_entity_poly.entity_id
_entity_poly.type
_entity_poly.pdbx_seq_one_letter_code
_entity_poly.pdbx_strand_id
1 'polypeptide(L)'
;MLTLAATGAVACASSSFAQALLDEKDPQAAALGYVADSAKADARKYPKHDNAQLCNGCALWQSKPTEAQGNCALFAGKQVSAKGWCSAWARKG
;
A
#
# COMPACT_ATOMS: atom_id res chain seq x y z
N MET A 1 6.85 -55.93 -17.38
CA MET A 1 7.69 -55.42 -16.28
C MET A 1 8.27 -54.08 -16.70
N LEU A 2 8.23 -53.10 -15.78
CA LEU A 2 8.73 -51.71 -15.85
C LEU A 2 7.94 -50.76 -16.77
N THR A 3 7.47 -49.57 -16.37
CA THR A 3 7.55 -48.82 -15.09
C THR A 3 6.53 -47.67 -15.17
N LEU A 4 5.71 -47.52 -14.13
CA LEU A 4 4.93 -46.32 -13.85
C LEU A 4 5.91 -45.18 -13.52
N ALA A 5 6.08 -44.19 -14.39
CA ALA A 5 6.79 -42.96 -14.06
C ALA A 5 5.78 -41.92 -13.61
N ALA A 6 5.52 -41.90 -12.30
CA ALA A 6 4.82 -40.83 -11.63
C ALA A 6 5.67 -39.56 -11.66
N THR A 7 5.40 -38.65 -12.60
CA THR A 7 5.82 -37.25 -12.45
C THR A 7 4.73 -36.50 -11.71
N GLY A 8 4.79 -36.62 -10.38
CA GLY A 8 4.02 -35.86 -9.43
C GLY A 8 4.38 -34.37 -9.45
N ALA A 9 3.37 -33.57 -9.15
CA ALA A 9 3.31 -32.11 -9.15
C ALA A 9 4.45 -31.39 -8.40
N VAL A 10 4.88 -30.25 -8.97
CA VAL A 10 5.15 -29.06 -8.16
C VAL A 10 4.49 -27.87 -8.85
N ALA A 11 3.18 -27.73 -8.65
CA ALA A 11 2.54 -26.43 -8.82
C ALA A 11 3.09 -25.55 -7.69
N CYS A 12 4.02 -24.65 -8.02
CA CYS A 12 4.39 -23.57 -7.12
C CYS A 12 3.15 -22.69 -6.90
N ALA A 13 2.32 -23.07 -5.93
CA ALA A 13 1.33 -22.18 -5.37
C ALA A 13 2.10 -21.06 -4.69
N SER A 14 2.34 -19.98 -5.44
CA SER A 14 2.69 -18.70 -4.86
C SER A 14 1.49 -18.27 -4.03
N SER A 15 1.49 -18.66 -2.76
CA SER A 15 0.63 -18.03 -1.76
C SER A 15 1.03 -16.56 -1.75
N SER A 16 0.31 -15.75 -2.51
CA SER A 16 0.40 -14.31 -2.45
C SER A 16 -0.14 -13.92 -1.08
N PHE A 17 0.74 -13.84 -0.08
CA PHE A 17 0.36 -13.37 1.24
C PHE A 17 -0.09 -11.92 1.08
N ALA A 18 -1.38 -11.68 1.23
CA ALA A 18 -1.91 -10.33 1.28
C ALA A 18 -1.17 -9.58 2.38
N GLN A 19 -0.44 -8.54 2.00
CA GLN A 19 0.28 -7.71 2.96
C GLN A 19 -0.71 -7.01 3.88
N ALA A 20 -0.37 -6.92 5.17
CA ALA A 20 -1.23 -6.23 6.14
C ALA A 20 -1.37 -4.74 5.78
N LEU A 21 -2.56 -4.18 6.01
CA LEU A 21 -2.78 -2.75 5.90
C LEU A 21 -1.98 -2.01 7.00
N LEU A 22 -1.43 -0.85 6.66
CA LEU A 22 -0.71 0.02 7.56
C LEU A 22 -1.67 0.58 8.61
N ASP A 23 -1.37 0.31 9.88
CA ASP A 23 -2.04 0.92 11.02
C ASP A 23 -1.54 2.37 11.17
N GLU A 24 -2.45 3.32 11.37
CA GLU A 24 -2.10 4.74 11.59
C GLU A 24 -1.27 4.96 12.86
N LYS A 25 -1.32 4.02 13.80
CA LYS A 25 -0.54 4.01 15.05
C LYS A 25 0.86 3.43 14.89
N ASP A 26 1.19 2.88 13.71
CA ASP A 26 2.56 2.45 13.42
C ASP A 26 3.51 3.66 13.58
N PRO A 27 4.68 3.52 14.23
CA PRO A 27 5.58 4.65 14.47
C PRO A 27 5.95 5.42 13.20
N GLN A 28 6.13 4.72 12.07
CA GLN A 28 6.46 5.37 10.81
C GLN A 28 5.23 6.06 10.18
N ALA A 29 4.05 5.45 10.31
CA ALA A 29 2.79 6.07 9.90
C ALA A 29 2.56 7.39 10.65
N ALA A 30 2.69 7.36 11.98
CA ALA A 30 2.53 8.53 12.82
C ALA A 30 3.56 9.64 12.52
N ALA A 31 4.82 9.26 12.26
CA ALA A 31 5.89 10.21 11.89
C ALA A 31 5.55 10.99 10.60
N LEU A 32 4.95 10.31 9.62
CA LEU A 32 4.54 10.91 8.35
C LEU A 32 3.09 11.41 8.34
N GLY A 33 2.37 11.31 9.46
CA GLY A 33 0.95 11.67 9.55
C GLY A 33 0.08 10.91 8.56
N TYR A 34 0.36 9.62 8.37
CA TYR A 34 -0.47 8.77 7.52
C TYR A 34 -1.89 8.64 8.09
N VAL A 35 -2.86 8.78 7.20
CA VAL A 35 -4.27 8.48 7.43
C VAL A 35 -4.78 7.59 6.31
N ALA A 36 -5.63 6.63 6.62
CA ALA A 36 -6.24 5.73 5.62
C ALA A 36 -7.33 6.42 4.78
N ASP A 37 -7.77 7.61 5.21
CA ASP A 37 -8.72 8.47 4.51
C ASP A 37 -8.16 9.91 4.51
N SER A 38 -7.84 10.42 3.32
CA SER A 38 -7.25 11.75 3.12
C SER A 38 -8.08 12.86 3.78
N ALA A 39 -9.40 12.72 3.85
CA ALA A 39 -10.28 13.69 4.52
C ALA A 39 -10.07 13.79 6.04
N LYS A 40 -9.32 12.86 6.65
CA LYS A 40 -8.98 12.84 8.07
C LYS A 40 -7.59 13.38 8.38
N ALA A 41 -6.85 13.86 7.38
CA ALA A 41 -5.55 14.47 7.61
C ALA A 41 -5.69 15.69 8.55
N ASP A 42 -4.72 15.86 9.44
CA ASP A 42 -4.71 17.00 10.36
C ASP A 42 -4.41 18.29 9.59
N ALA A 43 -5.45 19.04 9.25
CA ALA A 43 -5.35 20.29 8.50
C ALA A 43 -4.56 21.38 9.25
N ARG A 44 -4.45 21.32 10.58
CA ARG A 44 -3.63 22.27 11.36
C ARG A 44 -2.15 21.95 11.19
N LYS A 45 -1.79 20.67 11.21
CA LYS A 45 -0.42 20.20 11.02
C LYS A 45 0.02 20.27 9.56
N TYR A 46 -0.90 20.10 8.62
CA TYR A 46 -0.65 20.01 7.19
C TYR A 46 -1.51 21.00 6.39
N PRO A 47 -1.28 22.32 6.51
CA PRO A 47 -2.14 23.35 5.90
C PRO A 47 -2.12 23.39 4.36
N LYS A 48 -1.23 22.63 3.71
CA LYS A 48 -1.15 22.50 2.24
C LYS A 48 -1.78 21.20 1.72
N HIS A 49 -2.32 20.38 2.61
CA HIS A 49 -3.07 19.19 2.25
C HIS A 49 -4.35 19.57 1.50
N ASP A 50 -4.74 18.72 0.56
CA ASP A 50 -6.00 18.79 -0.16
C ASP A 50 -6.58 17.37 -0.24
N ASN A 51 -7.90 17.23 -0.12
CA ASN A 51 -8.56 15.92 -0.08
C ASN A 51 -8.40 15.11 -1.38
N ALA A 52 -8.08 15.76 -2.52
CA ALA A 52 -7.75 15.09 -3.78
C ALA A 52 -6.34 14.49 -3.78
N GLN A 53 -5.51 14.79 -2.78
CA GLN A 53 -4.22 14.15 -2.58
C GLN A 53 -4.44 12.76 -2.00
N LEU A 54 -4.50 11.77 -2.89
CA LEU A 54 -4.74 10.38 -2.54
C LEU A 54 -3.49 9.53 -2.81
N CYS A 55 -3.28 8.49 -2.01
CA CYS A 55 -2.18 7.54 -2.20
C CYS A 55 -2.11 6.99 -3.62
N ASN A 56 -3.23 6.58 -4.24
CA ASN A 56 -3.20 6.04 -5.61
C ASN A 56 -2.80 7.06 -6.70
N GLY A 57 -2.92 8.36 -6.41
CA GLY A 57 -2.42 9.48 -7.22
C GLY A 57 -1.00 9.95 -6.85
N CYS A 58 -0.37 9.30 -5.86
CA CYS A 58 0.98 9.65 -5.40
C CYS A 58 2.06 9.01 -6.30
N ALA A 59 3.18 9.71 -6.51
CA ALA A 59 4.35 9.21 -7.22
C ALA A 59 5.00 7.99 -6.52
N LEU A 60 4.76 7.81 -5.22
CA LEU A 60 5.33 6.72 -4.41
C LEU A 60 4.45 5.46 -4.38
N TRP A 61 3.29 5.48 -5.04
CA TRP A 61 2.39 4.34 -5.15
C TRP A 61 2.88 3.33 -6.17
N GLN A 62 3.06 2.09 -5.73
CA GLN A 62 3.67 1.01 -6.50
C GLN A 62 2.66 -0.04 -6.99
N SER A 63 1.36 0.18 -6.75
CA SER A 63 0.28 -0.71 -7.19
C SER A 63 -0.47 -0.12 -8.40
N LYS A 64 -1.45 -0.85 -8.94
CA LYS A 64 -2.30 -0.28 -10.00
C LYS A 64 -3.17 0.85 -9.41
N PRO A 65 -3.49 1.91 -10.16
CA PRO A 65 -4.29 3.03 -9.64
C PRO A 65 -5.70 2.63 -9.18
N THR A 66 -6.22 1.52 -9.69
CA THR A 66 -7.55 0.99 -9.41
C THR A 66 -7.62 0.10 -8.16
N GLU A 67 -6.47 -0.29 -7.58
CA GLU A 67 -6.47 -1.09 -6.35
C GLU A 67 -6.97 -0.24 -5.18
N ALA A 68 -7.79 -0.83 -4.30
CA ALA A 68 -8.28 -0.15 -3.10
C ALA A 68 -7.20 0.01 -2.02
N GLN A 69 -6.18 -0.84 -2.06
CA GLN A 69 -5.02 -0.84 -1.17
C GLN A 69 -3.78 -1.24 -1.98
N GLY A 70 -2.61 -0.73 -1.59
CA GLY A 70 -1.42 -0.93 -2.40
C GLY A 70 -0.12 -0.56 -1.71
N ASN A 71 0.96 -0.93 -2.36
CA ASN A 71 2.30 -0.74 -1.83
C ASN A 71 2.72 0.72 -2.00
N CYS A 72 3.32 1.27 -0.95
CA CYS A 72 3.94 2.60 -0.96
C CYS A 72 5.43 2.42 -0.70
N ALA A 73 6.28 3.08 -1.48
CA ALA A 73 7.74 2.96 -1.36
C ALA A 73 8.29 3.26 0.04
N LEU A 74 7.57 4.06 0.85
CA LEU A 74 7.97 4.39 2.22
C LEU A 74 7.57 3.33 3.24
N PHE A 75 6.48 2.60 3.02
CA PHE A 75 5.90 1.67 3.99
C PHE A 75 6.15 0.22 3.60
N ALA A 76 7.42 -0.19 3.57
CA ALA A 76 7.81 -1.53 3.17
C ALA A 76 7.11 -2.61 4.02
N GLY A 77 6.66 -3.69 3.36
CA GLY A 77 6.00 -4.81 4.01
C GLY A 77 4.52 -4.58 4.40
N LYS A 78 3.99 -3.37 4.24
CA LYS A 78 2.58 -3.04 4.52
C LYS A 78 1.92 -2.38 3.31
N GLN A 79 0.60 -2.44 3.25
CA GLN A 79 -0.20 -1.73 2.24
C GLN A 79 -0.81 -0.46 2.82
N VAL A 80 -0.97 0.57 2.01
CA VAL A 80 -1.73 1.77 2.35
C VAL A 80 -3.05 1.79 1.62
N SER A 81 -4.05 2.46 2.19
CA SER A 81 -5.33 2.72 1.52
C SER A 81 -5.08 3.60 0.28
N ALA A 82 -5.71 3.27 -0.84
CA ALA A 82 -5.68 4.10 -2.04
C ALA A 82 -6.23 5.51 -1.79
N LYS A 83 -7.22 5.63 -0.89
CA LYS A 83 -7.82 6.89 -0.45
C LYS A 83 -7.05 7.57 0.70
N GLY A 84 -5.96 6.96 1.16
CA GLY A 84 -5.14 7.51 2.23
C GLY A 84 -4.28 8.68 1.78
N TRP A 85 -3.55 9.22 2.74
CA TRP A 85 -2.59 10.30 2.52
C TRP A 85 -1.51 10.26 3.61
N CYS A 86 -0.32 10.80 3.32
CA CYS A 86 0.70 11.13 4.32
C CYS A 86 1.46 12.39 3.87
N SER A 87 2.23 13.01 4.76
CA SER A 87 2.93 14.27 4.50
C SER A 87 3.99 14.20 3.38
N ALA A 88 4.37 13.00 2.97
CA ALA A 88 5.29 12.77 1.85
C ALA A 88 4.58 12.64 0.49
N TRP A 89 3.28 12.90 0.42
CA TRP A 89 2.53 12.85 -0.83
C TRP A 89 3.16 13.77 -1.89
N ALA A 90 3.37 13.21 -3.08
CA ALA A 90 3.84 13.92 -4.24
C ALA A 90 2.97 13.55 -5.44
N ARG A 91 2.51 14.54 -6.19
CA ARG A 91 1.67 14.29 -7.38
C ARG A 91 2.42 13.40 -8.38
N LYS A 92 1.76 12.36 -8.87
CA LYS A 92 2.27 11.58 -10.01
C LYS A 92 2.40 12.49 -11.24
N GLY A 93 3.56 12.43 -11.88
CA GLY A 93 3.86 13.18 -13.10
C GLY A 93 3.06 12.70 -14.30
#